data_AF-A0A520UIE0-F1
#
_entry.id   AF-A0A520UIE0-F1
#
_cell.length_a   1.000
_cell.length_b   1.000
_cell.length_c   1.000
_cell.angle_alpha   90.00
_cell.angle_beta   90.00
_cell.angle_gamma   90.00
#
_symmetry.space_group_name_H-M   'P 1'
#
loop_
_entity.id
_entity.type
_entity.pdbx_description
1 polymer ?
#
loop_
_entity_poly.entity_id
_entity_poly.type
_entity_poly.pdbx_seq_one_letter_code
_entity_poly.pdbx_strand_id
1 'polypeptide(L)'
;MKKIKLIFTIGVLAAFVYSCNNSAVQRMMEEPVEPERSVGFTNWSDDGVEYKWHLGTDGAVQVVRDLDEVWANQNWEGVREMLSDTAKFYWRNGGVQSVDEFMTQISSDSTGAATWKFNGAFSVDLDPTRGGEHVHAAFSVSTKTDSTTVNRDVIERYYIIDGKVVTWHQFSLDVK
;
A
#
# COMPACT_ATOMS: atom_id res chain seq x y z
N MET A 1 63.35 33.77 -5.11
CA MET A 1 63.01 32.57 -4.30
C MET A 1 61.95 32.78 -3.21
N LYS A 2 61.74 33.99 -2.65
CA LYS A 2 60.73 34.23 -1.59
C LYS A 2 59.26 34.10 -2.04
N LYS A 3 58.92 34.48 -3.28
CA LYS A 3 57.55 34.44 -3.79
C LYS A 3 57.00 33.03 -4.08
N ILE A 4 57.88 32.07 -4.41
CA ILE A 4 57.50 30.66 -4.67
C ILE A 4 57.16 29.93 -3.36
N LYS A 5 57.85 30.23 -2.25
CA LYS A 5 57.53 29.67 -0.93
C LYS A 5 56.16 30.15 -0.43
N LEU A 6 55.81 31.42 -0.66
CA LEU A 6 54.52 31.98 -0.23
C LEU A 6 53.33 31.34 -0.95
N ILE A 7 53.45 31.05 -2.25
CA ILE A 7 52.39 30.40 -3.04
C ILE A 7 52.16 28.96 -2.58
N PHE A 8 53.23 28.22 -2.28
CA PHE A 8 53.11 26.86 -1.72
C PHE A 8 52.47 26.86 -0.32
N THR A 9 52.79 27.84 0.53
CA THR A 9 52.18 27.94 1.87
C THR A 9 50.68 28.24 1.80
N ILE A 10 50.25 29.10 0.86
CA ILE A 10 48.82 29.42 0.68
C ILE A 10 48.04 28.24 0.09
N GLY A 11 48.63 27.50 -0.86
CA GLY A 11 48.01 26.32 -1.46
C GLY A 11 47.80 25.17 -0.46
N VAL A 12 48.75 24.94 0.44
CA VAL A 12 48.63 23.92 1.50
C VAL A 12 47.59 24.33 2.55
N LEU A 13 47.49 25.62 2.90
CA LEU A 13 46.48 26.10 3.84
C LEU A 13 45.07 25.91 3.27
N ALA A 14 44.83 26.29 2.00
CA ALA A 14 43.53 26.16 1.35
C ALA A 14 43.07 24.70 1.20
N ALA A 15 43.99 23.77 0.92
CA ALA A 15 43.70 22.34 0.84
C ALA A 15 43.37 21.73 2.22
N PHE A 16 44.02 22.20 3.29
CA PHE A 16 43.69 21.79 4.67
C PHE A 16 42.32 22.27 5.12
N VAL A 17 41.89 23.50 4.76
CA VAL A 17 40.54 23.98 5.10
C VAL A 17 39.47 23.20 4.32
N TYR A 18 39.72 22.82 3.07
CA TYR A 18 38.77 22.03 2.28
C TYR A 18 38.67 20.58 2.77
N SER A 19 39.79 19.99 3.22
CA SER A 19 39.83 18.63 3.78
C SER A 19 39.18 18.53 5.17
N CYS A 20 39.10 19.61 5.94
CA CYS A 20 38.52 19.61 7.28
C CYS A 20 37.06 20.05 7.34
N ASN A 21 36.50 20.65 6.28
CA ASN A 21 35.13 21.18 6.32
C ASN A 21 34.03 20.27 5.75
N ASN A 22 34.33 19.11 5.16
CA ASN A 22 33.33 18.35 4.40
C ASN A 22 32.84 17.02 5.02
N SER A 23 32.87 16.89 6.36
CA SER A 23 32.24 15.74 7.01
C SER A 23 31.35 16.10 8.20
N ALA A 24 31.68 17.13 8.96
CA ALA A 24 30.90 17.50 10.16
C ALA A 24 29.76 18.48 9.82
N VAL A 25 30.02 19.54 9.05
CA VAL A 25 29.02 20.58 8.76
C VAL A 25 27.89 20.06 7.86
N GLN A 26 28.21 19.16 6.91
CA GLN A 26 27.20 18.57 6.03
C GLN A 26 26.26 17.61 6.76
N ARG A 27 26.73 16.95 7.83
CA ARG A 27 25.91 16.11 8.73
C ARG A 27 25.09 16.90 9.75
N MET A 28 25.42 18.17 9.98
CA MET A 28 24.68 19.06 10.89
C MET A 28 23.54 19.82 10.19
N MET A 29 23.39 19.67 8.88
CA MET A 29 22.28 20.23 8.09
C MET A 29 21.19 19.19 7.77
N GLU A 30 21.41 17.92 8.12
CA GLU A 30 20.39 16.88 8.02
C GLU A 30 19.56 16.97 9.29
N GLU A 31 18.31 17.42 9.17
CA GLU A 31 17.37 17.37 10.30
C GLU A 31 17.38 15.93 10.85
N PRO A 32 17.37 15.74 12.18
CA PRO A 32 17.30 14.40 12.72
C PRO A 32 16.05 13.73 12.16
N VAL A 33 16.24 12.73 11.31
CA VAL A 33 15.14 11.91 10.80
C VAL A 33 14.63 11.14 12.02
N GLU A 34 13.57 11.68 12.63
CA GLU A 34 12.81 10.97 13.65
C GLU A 34 12.42 9.61 13.06
N PRO A 35 12.72 8.50 13.75
CA PRO A 35 12.38 7.19 13.23
C PRO A 35 10.87 7.12 13.01
N GLU A 36 10.47 6.60 11.85
CA GLU A 36 9.07 6.51 11.49
C GLU A 36 8.28 5.73 12.56
N ARG A 37 7.08 6.23 12.89
CA ARG A 37 6.28 5.63 13.96
C ARG A 37 5.75 4.27 13.51
N SER A 38 6.23 3.22 14.16
CA SER A 38 5.74 1.86 13.99
C SER A 38 4.94 1.36 15.20
N VAL A 39 3.97 0.46 15.00
CA VAL A 39 3.16 -0.17 16.05
C VAL A 39 2.74 -1.58 15.65
N GLY A 40 2.65 -2.53 16.59
CA GLY A 40 2.18 -3.90 16.30
C GLY A 40 3.30 -4.91 16.11
N PHE A 41 2.95 -6.10 15.62
CA PHE A 41 3.84 -7.26 15.49
C PHE A 41 3.39 -8.14 14.32
N THR A 42 4.33 -8.81 13.66
CA THR A 42 4.06 -9.88 12.70
C THR A 42 5.07 -11.00 12.85
N ASN A 43 4.67 -12.23 12.54
CA ASN A 43 5.58 -13.38 12.42
C ASN A 43 5.73 -13.84 10.97
N TRP A 44 5.33 -13.00 10.01
CA TRP A 44 5.33 -13.37 8.60
C TRP A 44 6.73 -13.40 7.98
N SER A 45 7.65 -12.59 8.49
CA SER A 45 8.98 -12.41 7.93
C SER A 45 10.11 -12.71 8.92
N ASP A 46 9.99 -12.31 10.19
CA ASP A 46 11.15 -12.23 11.10
C ASP A 46 10.80 -12.20 12.60
N ASP A 47 9.62 -12.67 12.99
CA ASP A 47 9.10 -12.54 14.37
C ASP A 47 9.14 -11.08 14.89
N GLY A 48 8.93 -10.09 14.01
CA GLY A 48 8.63 -8.70 14.37
C GLY A 48 9.82 -7.89 14.91
N VAL A 49 11.05 -8.27 14.57
CA VAL A 49 12.29 -7.67 15.07
C VAL A 49 12.82 -6.58 14.13
N GLU A 50 12.95 -6.92 12.84
CA GLU A 50 13.29 -6.12 11.66
C GLU A 50 12.04 -5.47 11.03
N TYR A 51 10.95 -6.22 10.80
CA TYR A 51 9.75 -5.70 10.15
C TYR A 51 8.67 -5.29 11.15
N LYS A 52 8.17 -4.06 11.01
CA LYS A 52 7.15 -3.48 11.90
C LYS A 52 6.10 -2.78 11.08
N TRP A 53 4.87 -2.72 11.58
CA TRP A 53 3.82 -2.00 10.88
C TRP A 53 3.95 -0.49 11.10
N HIS A 54 3.94 0.24 10.00
CA HIS A 54 3.91 1.69 9.91
C HIS A 54 2.54 2.12 9.38
N LEU A 55 2.23 3.41 9.50
CA LEU A 55 1.06 3.96 8.82
C LEU A 55 1.31 3.92 7.31
N GLY A 56 0.34 3.44 6.55
CA GLY A 56 0.39 3.50 5.09
C GLY A 56 0.04 4.89 4.57
N THR A 57 -0.12 4.99 3.27
CA THR A 57 -0.31 6.23 2.51
C THR A 57 -1.75 6.39 2.02
N ASP A 58 -2.15 7.64 1.80
CA ASP A 58 -3.40 7.96 1.11
C ASP A 58 -3.40 7.46 -0.34
N GLY A 59 -2.23 7.29 -0.96
CA GLY A 59 -2.10 6.78 -2.32
C GLY A 59 -2.62 5.35 -2.45
N ALA A 60 -2.21 4.47 -1.53
CA ALA A 60 -2.71 3.10 -1.49
C ALA A 60 -4.22 3.03 -1.20
N VAL A 61 -4.72 3.88 -0.29
CA VAL A 61 -6.16 4.00 -0.03
C VAL A 61 -6.92 4.49 -1.27
N GLN A 62 -6.34 5.43 -2.03
CA GLN A 62 -6.96 5.95 -3.24
C GLN A 62 -7.12 4.87 -4.32
N VAL A 63 -6.16 3.96 -4.47
CA VAL A 63 -6.29 2.81 -5.39
C VAL A 63 -7.52 1.95 -5.05
N VAL A 64 -7.83 1.72 -3.76
CA VAL A 64 -9.03 0.96 -3.39
C VAL A 64 -10.31 1.74 -3.65
N ARG A 65 -10.29 3.06 -3.46
CA ARG A 65 -11.44 3.94 -3.79
C ARG A 65 -11.72 3.97 -5.28
N ASP A 66 -10.69 4.09 -6.09
CA ASP A 66 -10.81 4.09 -7.55
C ASP A 66 -11.31 2.71 -8.03
N LEU A 67 -10.87 1.62 -7.38
CA LEU A 67 -11.35 0.27 -7.67
C LEU A 67 -12.84 0.10 -7.35
N ASP A 68 -13.29 0.57 -6.19
CA ASP A 68 -14.71 0.57 -5.82
C ASP A 68 -15.54 1.40 -6.82
N GLU A 69 -15.01 2.53 -7.30
CA GLU A 69 -15.69 3.37 -8.29
C GLU A 69 -15.86 2.67 -9.63
N VAL A 70 -14.79 2.08 -10.19
CA VAL A 70 -14.91 1.34 -11.47
C VAL A 70 -15.78 0.10 -11.31
N TRP A 71 -15.75 -0.55 -10.14
CA TRP A 71 -16.62 -1.69 -9.83
C TRP A 71 -18.10 -1.28 -9.76
N ALA A 72 -18.43 -0.21 -9.04
CA ALA A 72 -19.79 0.31 -8.90
C ALA A 72 -20.38 0.73 -10.26
N ASN A 73 -19.52 1.23 -11.15
CA ASN A 73 -19.88 1.58 -12.53
C ASN A 73 -19.90 0.39 -13.50
N GLN A 74 -19.63 -0.83 -13.02
CA GLN A 74 -19.51 -2.05 -13.84
C GLN A 74 -18.49 -1.90 -14.99
N ASN A 75 -17.47 -1.06 -14.80
CA ASN A 75 -16.38 -0.87 -15.75
C ASN A 75 -15.35 -1.99 -15.56
N TRP A 76 -15.63 -3.17 -16.13
CA TRP A 76 -14.78 -4.35 -15.95
C TRP A 76 -13.39 -4.22 -16.59
N GLU A 77 -13.26 -3.46 -17.68
CA GLU A 77 -11.94 -3.13 -18.24
C GLU A 77 -11.14 -2.29 -17.25
N GLY A 78 -11.76 -1.25 -16.67
CA GLY A 78 -11.16 -0.43 -15.61
C GLY A 78 -10.78 -1.24 -14.38
N VAL A 79 -11.63 -2.17 -13.93
CA VAL A 79 -11.27 -3.11 -12.86
C VAL A 79 -10.01 -3.89 -13.24
N ARG A 80 -9.97 -4.50 -14.43
CA ARG A 80 -8.81 -5.29 -14.88
C ARG A 80 -7.53 -4.45 -14.94
N GLU A 81 -7.62 -3.21 -15.40
CA GLU A 81 -6.50 -2.27 -15.44
C GLU A 81 -5.95 -1.94 -14.06
N MET A 82 -6.66 -2.18 -12.96
CA MET A 82 -6.15 -1.93 -11.61
C MET A 82 -5.51 -3.16 -10.96
N LEU A 83 -5.59 -4.32 -11.61
CA LEU A 83 -5.05 -5.58 -11.11
C LEU A 83 -3.65 -5.82 -11.67
N SER A 84 -2.78 -6.41 -10.86
CA SER A 84 -1.58 -7.07 -11.37
C SER A 84 -1.98 -8.32 -12.15
N ASP A 85 -1.27 -8.65 -13.23
CA ASP A 85 -1.49 -9.88 -14.01
C ASP A 85 -1.32 -11.16 -13.16
N THR A 86 -0.57 -11.07 -12.07
CA THR A 86 -0.31 -12.18 -11.13
C THR A 86 -1.24 -12.17 -9.92
N ALA A 87 -2.23 -11.28 -9.89
CA ALA A 87 -3.04 -11.09 -8.69
C ALA A 87 -3.82 -12.35 -8.29
N LYS A 88 -4.05 -12.47 -6.98
CA LYS A 88 -4.80 -13.59 -6.38
C LYS A 88 -5.98 -13.10 -5.55
N PHE A 89 -7.12 -13.72 -5.78
CA PHE A 89 -8.40 -13.36 -5.17
C PHE A 89 -8.88 -14.49 -4.27
N TYR A 90 -9.00 -14.20 -2.98
CA TYR A 90 -9.38 -15.15 -1.94
C TYR A 90 -10.76 -14.78 -1.41
N TRP A 91 -11.73 -15.60 -1.77
CA TRP A 91 -13.12 -15.38 -1.40
C TRP A 91 -13.41 -15.85 0.01
N ARG A 92 -14.46 -15.29 0.61
CA ARG A 92 -14.93 -15.64 1.96
C ARG A 92 -15.25 -17.13 2.18
N ASN A 93 -15.48 -17.89 1.11
CA ASN A 93 -15.74 -19.33 1.17
C ASN A 93 -14.46 -20.18 1.07
N GLY A 94 -13.28 -19.55 1.04
CA GLY A 94 -11.98 -20.20 0.88
C GLY A 94 -11.56 -20.46 -0.57
N GLY A 95 -12.39 -20.10 -1.56
CA GLY A 95 -12.04 -20.21 -2.97
C GLY A 95 -10.92 -19.23 -3.34
N VAL A 96 -10.00 -19.69 -4.19
CA VAL A 96 -8.88 -18.87 -4.69
C VAL A 96 -8.94 -18.82 -6.20
N GLN A 97 -8.78 -17.62 -6.77
CA GLN A 97 -8.86 -17.38 -8.21
C GLN A 97 -7.64 -16.62 -8.74
N SER A 98 -7.31 -16.91 -9.99
CA SER A 98 -6.50 -16.06 -10.85
C SER A 98 -7.27 -14.83 -11.33
N VAL A 99 -6.57 -13.87 -11.92
CA VAL A 99 -7.17 -12.67 -12.52
C VAL A 99 -8.22 -13.04 -13.56
N ASP A 100 -7.94 -13.98 -14.46
CA ASP A 100 -8.87 -14.30 -15.55
C ASP A 100 -10.15 -14.99 -15.04
N GLU A 101 -10.02 -15.88 -14.06
CA GLU A 101 -11.17 -16.52 -13.40
C GLU A 101 -12.01 -15.49 -12.65
N PHE A 102 -11.36 -14.58 -11.90
CA PHE A 102 -12.02 -13.50 -11.18
C PHE A 102 -12.76 -12.58 -12.14
N MET A 103 -12.08 -12.07 -13.18
CA MET A 103 -12.66 -11.18 -14.18
C MET A 103 -13.83 -11.84 -14.93
N THR A 104 -13.72 -13.13 -15.25
CA THR A 104 -14.80 -13.89 -15.88
C THR A 104 -16.02 -13.96 -14.94
N GLN A 105 -15.81 -14.28 -13.67
CA GLN A 105 -16.90 -14.36 -12.71
C GLN A 105 -17.61 -13.01 -12.54
N ILE A 106 -16.87 -11.95 -12.20
CA ILE A 106 -17.48 -10.66 -11.82
C ILE A 106 -18.16 -9.96 -13.00
N SER A 107 -17.68 -10.18 -14.23
CA SER A 107 -18.30 -9.60 -15.43
C SER A 107 -19.55 -10.36 -15.89
N SER A 108 -19.65 -11.65 -15.51
CA SER A 108 -20.81 -12.50 -15.81
C SER A 108 -21.92 -12.40 -14.77
N ASP A 109 -21.57 -12.10 -13.51
CA ASP A 109 -22.53 -11.91 -12.44
C ASP A 109 -23.23 -10.56 -12.61
N SER A 110 -24.52 -10.59 -12.98
CA SER A 110 -25.34 -9.38 -12.91
C SER A 110 -25.51 -8.99 -11.43
N THR A 111 -24.72 -8.02 -10.96
CA THR A 111 -24.72 -7.52 -9.57
C THR A 111 -26.04 -6.89 -9.12
N GLY A 112 -27.08 -6.88 -9.96
CA GLY A 112 -28.38 -6.24 -9.70
C GLY A 112 -29.12 -6.71 -8.44
N ALA A 113 -28.71 -7.83 -7.83
CA ALA A 113 -29.26 -8.32 -6.56
C ALA A 113 -28.52 -7.81 -5.31
N ALA A 114 -27.34 -7.19 -5.44
CA ALA A 114 -26.51 -6.76 -4.33
C ALA A 114 -26.29 -5.25 -4.31
N THR A 115 -26.56 -4.60 -3.18
CA THR A 115 -26.18 -3.21 -2.91
C THR A 115 -24.92 -3.21 -2.06
N TRP A 116 -23.91 -2.47 -2.51
CA TRP A 116 -22.63 -2.30 -1.82
C TRP A 116 -22.50 -0.86 -1.33
N LYS A 117 -21.97 -0.69 -0.11
CA LYS A 117 -21.63 0.61 0.45
C LYS A 117 -20.22 0.56 1.02
N PHE A 118 -19.32 1.34 0.44
CA PHE A 118 -17.99 1.55 0.99
C PHE A 118 -18.08 2.43 2.24
N ASN A 119 -17.74 1.86 3.39
CA ASN A 119 -17.81 2.55 4.69
C ASN A 119 -16.51 3.28 5.06
N GLY A 120 -15.38 2.82 4.55
CA GLY A 120 -14.07 3.44 4.78
C GLY A 120 -12.92 2.45 4.68
N ALA A 121 -11.71 2.97 4.53
CA ALA A 121 -10.49 2.19 4.45
C ALA A 121 -9.32 2.88 5.16
N PHE A 122 -8.31 2.10 5.52
CA PHE A 122 -7.02 2.58 6.00
C PHE A 122 -5.91 1.69 5.45
N SER A 123 -4.67 2.20 5.46
CA SER A 123 -3.50 1.45 5.02
C SER A 123 -2.43 1.34 6.10
N VAL A 124 -1.69 0.24 6.05
CA VAL A 124 -0.50 -0.03 6.85
C VAL A 124 0.60 -0.61 5.95
N ASP A 125 1.84 -0.26 6.26
CA ASP A 125 3.02 -0.70 5.52
C ASP A 125 3.96 -1.46 6.46
N LEU A 126 4.45 -2.61 6.02
CA LEU A 126 5.36 -3.44 6.81
C LEU A 126 6.83 -2.98 6.66
N ASP A 127 7.19 -2.39 5.53
CA ASP A 127 8.49 -1.83 5.23
C ASP A 127 8.38 -0.70 4.19
N PRO A 128 8.22 0.56 4.67
CA PRO A 128 8.11 1.73 3.80
C PRO A 128 9.27 1.92 2.82
N THR A 129 10.41 1.24 3.03
CA THR A 129 11.58 1.35 2.14
C THR A 129 11.51 0.42 0.94
N ARG A 130 10.69 -0.63 0.98
CA ARG A 130 10.57 -1.64 -0.09
C ARG A 130 9.35 -1.45 -0.97
N GLY A 131 8.38 -0.66 -0.50
CA GLY A 131 7.11 -0.46 -1.16
C GLY A 131 6.20 -1.69 -1.03
N GLY A 132 4.91 -1.46 -1.27
CA GLY A 132 3.89 -2.47 -1.06
C GLY A 132 3.11 -2.20 0.21
N GLU A 133 1.82 -1.91 0.07
CA GLU A 133 0.98 -1.51 1.20
C GLU A 133 -0.22 -2.43 1.37
N HIS A 134 -0.57 -2.70 2.63
CA HIS A 134 -1.77 -3.43 2.99
C HIS A 134 -2.91 -2.42 3.20
N VAL A 135 -3.99 -2.56 2.45
CA VAL A 135 -5.19 -1.71 2.60
C VAL A 135 -6.33 -2.54 3.13
N HIS A 136 -6.99 -2.04 4.18
CA HIS A 136 -8.14 -2.66 4.80
C HIS A 136 -9.36 -1.80 4.53
N ALA A 137 -10.34 -2.34 3.80
CA ALA A 137 -11.59 -1.66 3.48
C ALA A 137 -12.78 -2.38 4.11
N ALA A 138 -13.75 -1.60 4.58
CA ALA A 138 -14.99 -2.10 5.14
C ALA A 138 -16.17 -1.73 4.25
N PHE A 139 -17.05 -2.70 4.01
CA PHE A 139 -18.25 -2.54 3.21
C PHE A 139 -19.47 -3.06 3.97
N SER A 140 -20.61 -2.42 3.75
CA SER A 140 -21.91 -3.00 4.10
C SER A 140 -22.58 -3.48 2.82
N VAL A 141 -22.96 -4.75 2.80
CA VAL A 141 -23.52 -5.40 1.61
C VAL A 141 -24.89 -5.95 1.93
N SER A 142 -25.87 -5.61 1.10
CA SER A 142 -27.22 -6.17 1.18
C SER A 142 -27.50 -6.96 -0.09
N THR A 143 -27.84 -8.24 0.03
CA THR A 143 -28.25 -9.07 -1.11
C THR A 143 -29.72 -9.44 -0.96
N LYS A 144 -30.50 -9.21 -2.01
CA LYS A 144 -31.91 -9.60 -2.06
C LYS A 144 -32.09 -10.78 -3.00
N THR A 145 -32.61 -11.88 -2.45
CA THR A 145 -33.02 -13.07 -3.22
C THR A 145 -34.49 -13.32 -2.91
N ASP A 146 -35.36 -13.19 -3.92
CA ASP A 146 -36.81 -13.25 -3.78
C ASP A 146 -37.35 -12.28 -2.71
N SER A 147 -37.96 -12.81 -1.64
CA SER A 147 -38.49 -12.07 -0.50
C SER A 147 -37.49 -11.95 0.66
N THR A 148 -36.32 -12.55 0.56
CA THR A 148 -35.31 -12.57 1.63
C THR A 148 -34.21 -11.57 1.33
N THR A 149 -33.87 -10.76 2.35
CA THR A 149 -32.74 -9.84 2.32
C THR A 149 -31.71 -10.32 3.33
N VAL A 150 -30.46 -10.45 2.89
CA VAL A 150 -29.32 -10.81 3.75
C VAL A 150 -28.36 -9.62 3.77
N ASN A 151 -28.10 -9.10 4.97
CA ASN A 151 -27.14 -8.03 5.19
C ASN A 151 -25.83 -8.61 5.71
N ARG A 152 -24.70 -8.03 5.29
CA ARG A 152 -23.36 -8.43 5.69
C ARG A 152 -22.47 -7.24 5.94
N ASP A 153 -21.62 -7.38 6.94
CA ASP A 153 -20.41 -6.58 7.05
C ASP A 153 -19.29 -7.35 6.35
N VAL A 154 -18.65 -6.70 5.38
CA VAL A 154 -17.58 -7.27 4.57
C VAL A 154 -16.31 -6.49 4.86
N ILE A 155 -15.21 -7.22 5.06
CA ILE A 155 -13.87 -6.65 5.12
C ILE A 155 -13.11 -7.20 3.93
N GLU A 156 -12.55 -6.30 3.14
CA GLU A 156 -11.61 -6.64 2.09
C GLU A 156 -10.22 -6.17 2.48
N ARG A 157 -9.24 -7.04 2.29
CA ARG A 157 -7.83 -6.72 2.48
C ARG A 157 -7.13 -6.81 1.15
N TYR A 158 -6.51 -5.71 0.76
CA TYR A 158 -5.75 -5.58 -0.47
C TYR A 158 -4.27 -5.54 -0.12
N TYR A 159 -3.44 -6.08 -1.00
CA TYR A 159 -2.03 -5.77 -1.04
C TYR A 159 -1.71 -5.08 -2.36
N ILE A 160 -1.14 -3.89 -2.28
CA ILE A 160 -0.99 -2.98 -3.41
C ILE A 160 0.49 -2.70 -3.63
N ILE A 161 0.98 -2.97 -4.84
CA ILE A 161 2.35 -2.65 -5.27
C ILE A 161 2.24 -1.80 -6.52
N ASP A 162 2.96 -0.68 -6.58
CA ASP A 162 3.02 0.21 -7.76
C ASP A 162 1.64 0.60 -8.32
N GLY A 163 0.69 0.87 -7.42
CA GLY A 163 -0.68 1.25 -7.79
C GLY A 163 -1.56 0.11 -8.29
N LYS A 164 -1.10 -1.14 -8.22
CA LYS A 164 -1.85 -2.33 -8.67
C LYS A 164 -2.19 -3.24 -7.51
N VAL A 165 -3.39 -3.81 -7.53
CA VAL A 165 -3.79 -4.85 -6.58
C VAL A 165 -3.09 -6.17 -6.95
N VAL A 166 -2.31 -6.71 -6.01
CA VAL A 166 -1.61 -7.99 -6.14
C VAL A 166 -2.34 -9.09 -5.35
N THR A 167 -2.96 -8.74 -4.24
CA THR A 167 -3.77 -9.68 -3.46
C THR A 167 -5.07 -9.02 -3.04
N TRP A 168 -6.16 -9.79 -3.08
CA TRP A 168 -7.47 -9.41 -2.59
C TRP A 168 -8.03 -10.52 -1.72
N HIS A 169 -8.33 -10.24 -0.45
CA HIS A 169 -8.93 -11.19 0.48
C HIS A 169 -10.25 -10.64 1.00
N GLN A 170 -11.33 -11.42 0.88
CA GLN A 170 -12.63 -11.05 1.39
C GLN A 170 -13.04 -11.89 2.60
N PHE A 171 -13.54 -11.20 3.61
CA PHE A 171 -14.15 -11.76 4.81
C PHE A 171 -15.54 -11.17 4.96
N SER A 172 -16.48 -11.94 5.52
CA SER A 172 -17.81 -11.39 5.78
C SER A 172 -18.46 -11.99 7.01
N LEU A 173 -19.28 -11.18 7.67
CA LEU A 173 -20.17 -11.57 8.76
C LEU A 173 -21.62 -11.27 8.35
N ASP A 174 -22.51 -12.25 8.47
CA ASP A 174 -23.95 -12.00 8.30
C ASP A 174 -24.48 -11.19 9.49
N VAL A 175 -25.19 -10.10 9.19
CA VAL A 175 -25.80 -9.19 10.16
C VAL A 175 -27.30 -9.43 10.19
N LYS A 176 -27.83 -9.68 11.40
CA LYS A 176 -29.25 -9.96 11.64
C LYS A 176 -30.05 -8.70 11.94
#